data_AF-A0A2S0L2F5-F1
#
_entry.id   AF-A0A2S0L2F5-F1
#
_cell.length_a   1.000
_cell.length_b   1.000
_cell.length_c   1.000
_cell.angle_alpha   90.00
_cell.angle_beta   90.00
_cell.angle_gamma   90.00
#
_symmetry.space_group_name_H-M   'P 1'
#
loop_
_entity.id
_entity.type
_entity.pdbx_description
1 polymer ?
#
loop_
_entity_poly.entity_id
_entity_poly.type
_entity_poly.pdbx_seq_one_letter_code
_entity_poly.pdbx_strand_id
1 'polypeptide(L)'
;MHACLYPEIQYLELEPLGLSNDVTWKKSNKFLGILLVIVGLVSMIAFFTISSDMAEIVFLVLLIASFLISVIYSKFVCAKEKEKH
;
A
#
# COMPACT_ATOMS: atom_id res chain seq x y z
N MET A 1 -5.73 -5.46 4.13
CA MET A 1 -5.38 -4.03 3.96
C MET A 1 -6.62 -3.21 4.28
N HIS A 2 -6.93 -3.17 5.57
CA HIS A 2 -8.11 -2.57 6.19
C HIS A 2 -7.56 -1.41 7.01
N ALA A 3 -7.44 -0.19 6.46
CA ALA A 3 -7.54 1.04 7.22
C ALA A 3 -7.22 2.29 6.37
N CYS A 4 -8.00 3.36 6.24
CA CYS A 4 -8.80 4.15 7.20
C CYS A 4 -9.74 3.39 8.17
N LEU A 5 -9.20 2.53 9.03
CA LEU A 5 -9.97 1.85 10.04
C LEU A 5 -9.77 2.72 11.25
N TYR A 6 -10.69 3.68 11.35
CA TYR A 6 -11.20 4.23 12.58
C TYR A 6 -10.19 4.88 13.53
N PRO A 7 -10.16 6.22 13.58
CA PRO A 7 -10.33 6.89 14.86
C PRO A 7 -11.85 7.06 15.08
N GLU A 8 -12.41 6.23 15.96
CA GLU A 8 -13.60 6.46 16.77
C GLU A 8 -14.87 7.08 16.13
N ILE A 9 -15.92 6.24 16.03
CA ILE A 9 -17.31 6.56 16.40
C ILE A 9 -17.78 7.98 16.04
N GLN A 10 -18.19 8.26 14.80
CA GLN A 10 -19.15 9.34 14.47
C GLN A 10 -19.56 9.20 12.99
N TYR A 11 -20.66 9.84 12.59
CA TYR A 11 -21.23 9.90 11.22
C TYR A 11 -22.21 8.76 10.85
N LEU A 12 -23.18 8.53 11.74
CA LEU A 12 -24.58 8.66 11.30
C LEU A 12 -24.70 9.87 10.35
N GLU A 13 -25.40 9.71 9.22
CA GLU A 13 -25.79 10.75 8.23
C GLU A 13 -24.84 10.99 7.03
N LEU A 14 -25.18 10.28 5.94
CA LEU A 14 -25.45 10.78 4.57
C LEU A 14 -24.32 11.49 3.77
N GLU A 15 -23.80 10.74 2.79
CA GLU A 15 -23.25 11.12 1.47
C GLU A 15 -22.68 12.55 1.30
N PRO A 16 -21.34 12.71 1.43
CA PRO A 16 -20.43 12.72 0.27
C PRO A 16 -19.07 11.99 0.49
N LEU A 17 -18.93 11.24 1.60
CA LEU A 17 -17.69 10.54 2.01
C LEU A 17 -17.30 9.32 1.14
N GLY A 18 -18.23 8.75 0.36
CA GLY A 18 -17.94 7.59 -0.49
C GLY A 18 -17.03 7.92 -1.67
N LEU A 19 -17.22 9.10 -2.29
CA LEU A 19 -16.48 9.50 -3.48
C LEU A 19 -14.99 9.75 -3.19
N SER A 20 -14.68 10.40 -2.06
CA SER A 20 -13.31 10.65 -1.63
C SER A 20 -12.60 9.35 -1.24
N ASN A 21 -13.28 8.47 -0.50
CA ASN A 21 -12.75 7.15 -0.15
C ASN A 21 -12.46 6.29 -1.39
N ASP A 22 -13.33 6.30 -2.41
CA ASP A 22 -13.11 5.58 -3.68
C ASP A 22 -11.89 6.10 -4.44
N VAL A 23 -11.68 7.42 -4.47
CA VAL A 23 -10.52 8.04 -5.14
C VAL A 23 -9.23 7.72 -4.39
N THR A 24 -9.22 7.80 -3.05
CA THR A 24 -8.06 7.47 -2.21
C THR A 24 -7.74 5.97 -2.26
N TRP A 25 -8.76 5.11 -2.32
CA TRP A 25 -8.61 3.65 -2.50
C TRP A 25 -8.02 3.31 -3.86
N LYS A 26 -8.56 3.89 -4.95
CA LYS A 26 -8.05 3.70 -6.32
C LYS A 26 -6.60 4.16 -6.47
N LYS A 27 -6.23 5.27 -5.81
CA LYS A 27 -4.86 5.79 -5.84
C LYS A 27 -3.87 4.93 -5.05
N SER A 28 -4.29 4.43 -3.89
CA SER A 28 -3.46 3.55 -3.04
C SER A 28 -3.27 2.16 -3.68
N ASN A 29 -4.31 1.58 -4.27
CA ASN A 29 -4.20 0.30 -4.99
C ASN A 29 -3.31 0.39 -6.24
N LYS A 30 -3.37 1.52 -6.97
CA LYS A 30 -2.47 1.74 -8.12
C LYS A 30 -1.01 1.81 -7.67
N PHE A 31 -0.72 2.47 -6.54
CA PHE A 31 0.63 2.53 -5.98
C PHE A 31 1.13 1.16 -5.52
N LEU A 32 0.31 0.40 -4.78
CA LEU A 32 0.66 -0.96 -4.36
C LEU A 32 0.92 -1.89 -5.56
N GLY A 33 0.08 -1.81 -6.60
CA GLY A 33 0.26 -2.60 -7.83
C GLY A 33 1.60 -2.31 -8.52
N ILE A 34 1.99 -1.04 -8.65
CA ILE A 34 3.29 -0.65 -9.21
C ILE A 34 4.44 -1.18 -8.33
N LEU A 35 4.30 -1.08 -7.01
CA LEU A 35 5.30 -1.56 -6.06
C LEU A 35 5.52 -3.08 -6.19
N LEU A 36 4.44 -3.85 -6.30
CA LEU A 36 4.49 -5.30 -6.50
C LEU A 36 5.13 -5.70 -7.83
N VAL A 37 4.87 -4.95 -8.91
CA VAL A 37 5.54 -5.18 -10.21
C VAL A 37 7.04 -4.97 -10.09
N ILE A 38 7.49 -3.91 -9.41
CA ILE A 38 8.92 -3.66 -9.17
C ILE A 38 9.55 -4.78 -8.34
N VAL A 39 8.90 -5.19 -7.24
CA VAL A 39 9.37 -6.32 -6.41
C VAL A 39 9.50 -7.59 -7.22
N GLY A 40 8.52 -7.90 -8.08
CA GLY A 40 8.55 -9.05 -8.95
C GLY A 40 9.73 -9.02 -9.93
N LEU A 41 9.97 -7.88 -10.58
CA LEU A 41 11.11 -7.71 -11.50
C LEU A 41 12.46 -7.86 -10.79
N VAL A 42 12.63 -7.20 -9.64
CA VAL A 42 13.87 -7.29 -8.84
C VAL A 42 14.11 -8.73 -8.38
N SER A 43 13.06 -9.43 -7.96
CA SER A 43 13.16 -10.80 -7.47
C SER A 43 13.43 -11.78 -8.61
N MET A 44 12.87 -11.54 -9.79
CA MET A 44 13.18 -12.33 -10.98
C MET A 44 14.68 -12.21 -11.35
N ILE A 45 15.25 -11.00 -11.28
CA ILE A 45 16.68 -10.78 -11.52
C ILE A 45 17.53 -11.46 -10.44
N ALA A 46 17.13 -11.33 -9.16
CA ALA A 46 17.83 -11.97 -8.05
C ALA A 46 17.89 -13.50 -8.20
N PHE A 47 16.84 -14.12 -8.73
CA PHE A 47 16.80 -15.56 -8.94
C PHE A 47 17.90 -16.08 -9.90
N PHE A 48 18.40 -15.23 -10.81
CA PHE A 48 19.52 -15.58 -11.70
C PHE A 48 20.90 -15.38 -11.07
N THR A 49 21.00 -14.61 -9.98
CA THR A 49 22.29 -14.21 -9.41
C THR A 49 22.64 -14.95 -8.13
N ILE A 50 21.65 -15.45 -7.39
CA ILE A 50 21.82 -16.14 -6.10
C ILE A 50 21.11 -17.50 -6.09
N SER A 51 21.41 -18.34 -5.09
CA SER A 51 20.73 -19.62 -4.92
C SER A 51 19.22 -19.43 -4.68
N SER A 52 18.42 -20.42 -5.10
CA SER A 52 16.96 -20.39 -5.00
C SER A 52 16.47 -20.09 -3.58
N ASP A 53 17.08 -20.71 -2.57
CA ASP A 53 16.67 -20.58 -1.17
C ASP A 53 16.89 -19.15 -0.64
N MET A 54 18.01 -18.54 -1.05
CA MET A 54 18.32 -17.15 -0.69
C MET A 54 17.44 -16.17 -1.48
N ALA A 55 17.11 -16.48 -2.74
CA ALA A 55 16.22 -15.66 -3.56
C ALA A 55 14.79 -15.63 -3.01
N GLU A 56 14.29 -16.75 -2.50
CA GLU A 56 12.98 -16.82 -1.84
C GLU A 56 12.93 -15.93 -0.59
N ILE A 57 13.96 -15.98 0.26
CA ILE A 57 14.06 -15.12 1.44
C ILE A 57 14.07 -13.65 1.04
N VAL A 58 14.86 -13.28 0.02
CA VAL A 58 14.92 -11.91 -0.50
C VAL A 58 13.56 -11.45 -1.01
N PHE A 59 12.83 -12.30 -1.75
CA PHE A 59 11.49 -12.00 -2.24
C PHE A 59 10.50 -11.74 -1.09
N LEU A 60 10.50 -12.59 -0.06
CA LEU A 60 9.62 -12.43 1.10
C LEU A 60 9.92 -11.13 1.87
N VAL A 61 11.20 -10.81 2.08
CA VAL A 61 11.61 -9.57 2.74
C VAL A 61 11.17 -8.35 1.93
N LEU A 62 11.36 -8.37 0.61
CA LEU A 62 10.93 -7.29 -0.28
C LEU A 62 9.41 -7.13 -0.28
N LEU A 63 8.64 -8.22 -0.27
CA LEU A 63 7.18 -8.17 -0.17
C LEU A 63 6.71 -7.51 1.14
N ILE A 64 7.29 -7.91 2.27
CA ILE A 64 6.93 -7.33 3.58
C ILE A 64 7.30 -5.85 3.61
N ALA A 65 8.49 -5.48 3.14
CA ALA A 65 8.93 -4.08 3.06
C ALA A 65 7.97 -3.25 2.18
N SER A 66 7.60 -3.75 1.01
CA SER A 66 6.64 -3.10 0.13
C SER A 66 5.26 -2.93 0.76
N PHE A 67 4.79 -3.91 1.51
CA PHE A 67 3.53 -3.79 2.23
C PHE A 67 3.59 -2.70 3.31
N LEU A 68 4.67 -2.66 4.10
CA LEU A 68 4.87 -1.62 5.12
C LEU A 68 4.94 -0.22 4.51
N ILE A 69 5.71 -0.06 3.43
CA ILE A 69 5.81 1.21 2.68
C ILE A 69 4.44 1.64 2.17
N SER A 70 3.64 0.71 1.65
CA SER A 70 2.29 1.00 1.16
C SER A 70 1.35 1.46 2.28
N VAL A 71 1.41 0.84 3.46
CA VAL A 71 0.63 1.25 4.63
C VAL A 71 1.04 2.65 5.12
N ILE A 72 2.33 2.92 5.23
CA ILE A 72 2.86 4.23 5.64
C ILE A 72 2.46 5.31 4.63
N TYR A 73 2.61 5.02 3.33
CA TYR A 73 2.24 5.93 2.26
C TYR A 73 0.74 6.26 2.30
N SER A 74 -0.11 5.25 2.51
CA SER A 74 -1.56 5.44 2.63
C SER A 74 -1.92 6.36 3.82
N LYS A 75 -1.27 6.17 4.98
CA LYS A 75 -1.45 7.03 6.16
C LYS A 75 -0.98 8.46 5.90
N PHE A 76 0.16 8.65 5.21
CA PHE A 76 0.69 9.97 4.88
C PHE A 76 -0.21 10.74 3.91
N VAL A 77 -0.70 10.08 2.86
CA VAL A 77 -1.63 10.69 1.89
C VAL A 77 -2.92 11.10 2.59
N CYS A 78 -3.47 10.25 3.46
CA CYS A 78 -4.68 10.56 4.21
C CYS A 78 -4.48 11.73 5.18
N ALA A 79 -3.34 11.82 5.87
CA ALA A 79 -3.01 12.96 6.71
C ALA A 79 -2.89 14.26 5.91
N LYS A 80 -2.25 14.20 4.73
CA LYS A 80 -2.10 15.35 3.82
C LYS A 80 -3.42 15.87 3.27
N GLU A 81 -4.40 15.01 3.03
CA GLU A 81 -5.74 15.42 2.61
C GLU A 81 -6.51 16.14 3.73
N LYS A 82 -6.29 15.76 5.00
CA LYS A 82 -6.89 16.44 6.17
C LYS A 82 -6.30 17.81 6.47
N GLU A 83 -5.02 18.04 6.17
CA GLU A 83 -4.39 19.37 6.31
C GLU A 83 -4.84 20.38 5.25
N LYS A 84 -5.43 19.91 4.15
CA LYS A 84 -5.83 20.74 3.00
C LYS A 84 -7.28 21.23 3.05
N HIS A 85 -8.08 20.73 3.99
CA HIS A 85 -9.47 21.08 4.23
C HIS A 85 -9.61 21.79 5.58
#